data_AF-A0A1G2X776-F1
#
_entry.id   AF-A0A1G2X776-F1
#
_cell.length_a   1.000
_cell.length_b   1.000
_cell.length_c   1.000
_cell.angle_alpha   90.00
_cell.angle_beta   90.00
_cell.angle_gamma   90.00
#
_symmetry.space_group_name_H-M   'P 1'
#
loop_
_entity.id
_entity.type
_entity.pdbx_description
1 polymer ?
#
loop_
_entity_poly.entity_id
_entity_poly.type
_entity_poly.pdbx_seq_one_letter_code
_entity_poly.pdbx_strand_id
1 'polypeptide(L)'
;MYTLAMYAFLPFGPRFWRFVLSQWGNSINYLGLIFVCILGAYFLLYLIFQKQAKKISVYFAFFLISITCLAILKYMCISGAERFHLLLYGILSCVIFWALKLDIKNNKIYVFATILVFLLGTIDEFIQGALPMRVFDVRDIFMNWLSSGMGELFIIFVLRPDIHN
;
A
#
# COMPACT_ATOMS: atom_id res chain seq x y z
N MET A 1 -6.43 0.09 20.10
CA MET A 1 -7.36 -1.05 19.95
C MET A 1 -7.25 -1.72 18.57
N TYR A 2 -7.22 -0.99 17.46
CA TYR A 2 -7.09 -1.55 16.11
C TYR A 2 -5.81 -2.38 15.87
N THR A 3 -4.65 -1.87 16.29
CA THR A 3 -3.35 -2.56 16.14
C THR A 3 -3.30 -3.90 16.89
N LEU A 4 -3.84 -3.97 18.12
CA LEU A 4 -3.94 -5.20 18.89
C LEU A 4 -4.81 -6.27 18.21
N ALA A 5 -5.94 -5.88 17.60
CA ALA A 5 -6.80 -6.81 16.87
C ALA A 5 -6.11 -7.35 15.61
N MET A 6 -5.32 -6.51 14.91
CA MET A 6 -4.51 -6.92 13.76
C MET A 6 -3.45 -7.95 14.17
N TYR A 7 -2.72 -7.70 15.26
CA TYR A 7 -1.72 -8.62 15.80
C TYR A 7 -2.31 -9.92 16.35
N ALA A 8 -3.53 -9.88 16.90
CA ALA A 8 -4.23 -11.08 17.34
C ALA A 8 -4.70 -11.96 16.16
N PHE A 9 -4.99 -11.39 14.99
CA PHE A 9 -5.44 -12.12 13.80
C PHE A 9 -4.29 -12.66 12.94
N LEU A 10 -3.09 -12.10 13.10
CA LEU A 10 -1.87 -12.47 12.37
C LEU A 10 -1.55 -13.99 12.36
N PRO A 11 -1.62 -14.74 13.47
CA PRO A 11 -1.39 -16.19 13.44
C PRO A 11 -2.50 -16.98 12.73
N PHE A 12 -3.70 -16.41 12.60
CA PHE A 12 -4.83 -17.02 11.90
C PHE A 12 -4.82 -16.73 10.40
N GLY A 13 -4.10 -15.71 9.94
CA GLY A 13 -4.01 -15.29 8.54
C GLY A 13 -3.72 -16.45 7.56
N PRO A 14 -2.66 -17.25 7.76
CA PRO A 14 -2.35 -18.38 6.87
C PRO A 14 -3.40 -19.51 6.89
N ARG A 15 -4.09 -19.72 8.02
CA ARG A 15 -5.19 -20.71 8.11
C ARG A 15 -6.43 -20.20 7.39
N PHE A 16 -6.78 -18.94 7.62
CA PHE A 16 -7.89 -18.28 6.94
C PHE A 16 -7.68 -18.26 5.42
N TRP A 17 -6.47 -17.90 4.96
CA TRP A 17 -6.15 -17.89 3.54
C TRP A 17 -6.27 -19.27 2.89
N ARG A 18 -5.80 -20.33 3.55
CA ARG A 18 -5.97 -21.72 3.08
C ARG A 18 -7.43 -22.14 3.04
N PHE A 19 -8.22 -21.75 4.03
CA PHE A 19 -9.66 -21.99 4.03
C PHE A 19 -10.34 -21.30 2.84
N VAL A 20 -10.05 -20.02 2.62
CA VAL A 20 -10.60 -19.25 1.49
C VAL A 20 -10.19 -19.86 0.15
N LEU A 21 -8.91 -20.24 -0.02
CA LEU A 21 -8.42 -20.94 -1.22
C LEU A 21 -9.15 -22.27 -1.46
N SER A 22 -9.44 -23.03 -0.39
CA SER A 22 -10.15 -24.32 -0.52
C SER A 22 -11.60 -24.16 -1.01
N GLN A 23 -12.23 -23.02 -0.71
CA GLN A 23 -13.62 -22.76 -1.04
C GLN A 23 -13.77 -22.06 -2.41
N TRP A 24 -12.86 -21.12 -2.72
CA TRP A 24 -12.98 -20.22 -3.89
C TRP A 24 -11.94 -20.48 -4.99
N GLY A 25 -11.00 -21.40 -4.75
CA GLY A 25 -9.95 -21.77 -5.70
C GLY A 25 -8.93 -20.66 -5.95
N ASN A 26 -8.10 -20.86 -6.98
CA ASN A 26 -6.95 -19.98 -7.27
C ASN A 26 -7.33 -18.57 -7.74
N SER A 27 -8.59 -18.34 -8.14
CA SER A 27 -9.09 -17.03 -8.58
C SER A 27 -9.00 -15.96 -7.49
N ILE A 28 -9.06 -16.36 -6.21
CA ILE A 28 -8.94 -15.45 -5.05
C ILE A 28 -7.61 -14.68 -5.04
N ASN A 29 -6.56 -15.25 -5.61
CA ASN A 29 -5.25 -14.61 -5.66
C ASN A 29 -5.26 -13.33 -6.52
N TYR A 30 -6.24 -13.16 -7.42
CA TYR A 30 -6.36 -11.96 -8.26
C TYR A 30 -7.19 -10.84 -7.62
N LEU A 31 -7.74 -11.04 -6.41
CA LEU A 31 -8.52 -10.00 -5.73
C LEU A 31 -7.72 -8.72 -5.49
N GLY A 32 -6.44 -8.83 -5.09
CA GLY A 32 -5.57 -7.66 -4.91
C GLY A 32 -5.44 -6.82 -6.19
N LEU A 33 -5.36 -7.46 -7.35
CA LEU A 33 -5.33 -6.79 -8.65
C LEU A 33 -6.65 -6.07 -8.94
N ILE A 34 -7.79 -6.74 -8.67
CA ILE A 34 -9.11 -6.15 -8.85
C ILE A 34 -9.26 -4.90 -7.99
N PHE A 35 -8.86 -4.96 -6.72
CA PHE A 35 -8.93 -3.80 -5.81
C PHE A 35 -8.06 -2.64 -6.30
N VAL A 36 -6.84 -2.90 -6.77
CA VAL A 36 -5.97 -1.86 -7.33
C VAL A 36 -6.60 -1.21 -8.56
N CYS A 37 -7.21 -2.00 -9.46
CA CYS A 37 -7.91 -1.47 -10.62
C CYS A 37 -9.13 -0.61 -10.23
N ILE A 38 -9.94 -1.06 -9.26
CA ILE A 38 -11.11 -0.32 -8.78
C ILE A 38 -10.68 1.00 -8.13
N LEU A 39 -9.67 0.97 -7.27
CA LEU A 39 -9.15 2.18 -6.63
C LEU A 39 -8.51 3.12 -7.64
N GLY A 40 -7.77 2.60 -8.62
CA GLY A 40 -7.24 3.39 -9.72
C GLY A 40 -8.35 4.10 -10.51
N ALA A 41 -9.40 3.38 -10.89
CA ALA A 41 -10.55 3.96 -11.58
C ALA A 41 -11.24 5.04 -10.72
N TYR A 42 -11.47 4.76 -9.43
CA TYR A 42 -12.02 5.73 -8.50
C TYR A 42 -11.17 7.00 -8.41
N PHE A 43 -9.85 6.88 -8.26
CA PHE A 43 -8.95 8.02 -8.21
C PHE A 43 -8.90 8.80 -9.53
N LEU A 44 -8.97 8.12 -10.67
CA LEU A 44 -9.06 8.78 -11.97
C LEU A 44 -10.34 9.63 -12.07
N LEU A 45 -11.49 9.06 -11.68
CA LEU A 45 -12.75 9.79 -11.63
C LEU A 45 -12.69 10.96 -10.65
N TYR A 46 -12.10 10.76 -9.46
CA TYR A 46 -11.86 11.83 -8.50
C TYR A 46 -11.01 12.97 -9.08
N LEU A 47 -9.92 12.65 -9.80
CA LEU A 47 -9.03 13.64 -10.41
C LEU A 47 -9.74 14.47 -11.49
N ILE A 48 -10.58 13.82 -12.32
CA ILE A 48 -11.30 14.46 -13.42
C ILE A 48 -12.47 15.30 -12.91
N PHE A 49 -13.33 14.72 -12.06
CA PHE A 49 -14.63 15.32 -11.72
C PHE A 49 -14.58 16.17 -10.46
N GLN A 50 -13.86 15.74 -9.42
CA GLN A 50 -13.86 16.44 -8.13
C GLN A 50 -12.69 17.41 -8.02
N LYS A 51 -11.45 16.92 -8.21
CA LYS A 51 -10.26 17.76 -8.11
C LYS A 51 -10.10 18.69 -9.31
N GLN A 52 -10.67 18.32 -10.46
CA GLN A 52 -10.57 19.05 -11.73
C GLN A 52 -9.11 19.43 -12.05
N ALA A 53 -8.20 18.46 -11.90
CA ALA A 53 -6.78 18.71 -12.05
C ALA A 53 -6.48 19.22 -13.47
N LYS A 54 -6.03 20.47 -13.60
CA LYS A 54 -5.71 21.08 -14.92
C LYS A 54 -4.32 20.75 -15.44
N LYS A 55 -3.41 20.33 -14.55
CA LYS A 55 -2.00 20.07 -14.90
C LYS A 55 -1.86 18.66 -15.49
N ILE A 56 -1.41 18.57 -16.73
CA ILE A 56 -1.21 17.27 -17.41
C ILE A 56 -0.18 16.37 -16.70
N SER A 57 0.79 16.97 -16.00
CA SER A 57 1.78 16.24 -15.21
C SER A 57 1.17 15.39 -14.09
N VAL A 58 -0.03 15.75 -13.59
CA VAL A 58 -0.75 14.95 -12.58
C VAL A 58 -1.26 13.64 -13.19
N TYR A 59 -1.86 13.71 -14.39
CA TYR A 59 -2.33 12.51 -15.10
C TYR A 59 -1.17 11.63 -15.55
N PHE A 60 -0.09 12.24 -16.05
CA PHE A 60 1.12 11.49 -16.41
C PHE A 60 1.69 10.74 -15.21
N ALA A 61 1.86 11.41 -14.06
CA ALA A 61 2.31 10.76 -12.84
C ALA A 61 1.34 9.66 -12.38
N PHE A 62 0.03 9.91 -12.43
CA PHE A 62 -0.99 8.92 -12.09
C PHE A 62 -0.88 7.66 -12.95
N PHE A 63 -0.80 7.79 -14.27
CA PHE A 63 -0.68 6.65 -15.18
C PHE A 63 0.66 5.93 -15.00
N LEU A 64 1.76 6.67 -14.85
CA LEU A 64 3.06 6.08 -14.59
C LEU A 64 3.05 5.23 -13.32
N ILE A 65 2.55 5.79 -12.21
CA ILE A 65 2.44 5.08 -10.93
C ILE A 65 1.51 3.87 -11.05
N SER A 66 0.36 4.02 -11.72
CA SER A 66 -0.60 2.92 -11.91
C SER A 66 0.00 1.78 -12.74
N ILE A 67 0.70 2.09 -13.84
CA ILE A 67 1.39 1.09 -14.67
C ILE A 67 2.48 0.38 -13.87
N THR A 68 3.28 1.12 -13.10
CA THR A 68 4.31 0.53 -12.24
C THR A 68 3.70 -0.38 -11.18
N CYS A 69 2.59 0.01 -10.53
CA CYS A 69 1.86 -0.87 -9.59
C CYS A 69 1.38 -2.15 -10.28
N LEU A 70 0.79 -2.05 -11.48
CA LEU A 70 0.34 -3.22 -12.24
C LEU A 70 1.51 -4.12 -12.66
N ALA A 71 2.66 -3.54 -13.02
CA ALA A 71 3.87 -4.28 -13.32
C ALA A 71 4.39 -5.04 -12.09
N ILE A 72 4.46 -4.39 -10.93
CA ILE A 72 4.86 -5.03 -9.67
C ILE A 72 3.90 -6.19 -9.33
N LEU A 73 2.58 -5.97 -9.41
CA LEU A 73 1.58 -7.03 -9.17
C LEU A 73 1.73 -8.23 -10.10
N LYS A 74 2.13 -8.00 -11.35
CA LYS A 74 2.24 -9.05 -12.37
C LYS A 74 3.56 -9.82 -12.26
N TYR A 75 4.68 -9.13 -12.06
CA TYR A 75 6.02 -9.71 -12.17
C TYR A 75 6.68 -10.02 -10.83
N MET A 76 6.29 -9.31 -9.76
CA MET A 76 6.93 -9.43 -8.45
C MET A 76 6.03 -10.06 -7.39
N CYS A 77 4.71 -10.12 -7.58
CA CYS A 77 3.81 -10.78 -6.62
C CYS A 77 3.44 -12.20 -7.08
N ILE A 78 3.99 -13.20 -6.39
CA ILE A 78 3.73 -14.62 -6.65
C ILE A 78 2.48 -15.07 -5.90
N SER A 79 2.36 -14.70 -4.63
CA SER A 79 1.22 -15.07 -3.79
C SER A 79 0.09 -14.02 -3.83
N GLY A 80 -1.15 -14.47 -3.58
CA GLY A 80 -2.27 -13.55 -3.38
C GLY A 80 -2.05 -12.59 -2.21
N ALA A 81 -1.39 -13.07 -1.14
CA ALA A 81 -1.03 -12.25 0.01
C ALA A 81 -0.13 -11.08 -0.40
N GLU A 82 0.96 -11.30 -1.15
CA GLU A 82 1.88 -10.25 -1.63
C GLU A 82 1.15 -9.14 -2.40
N ARG A 83 0.10 -9.50 -3.16
CA ARG A 83 -0.73 -8.52 -3.90
C ARG A 83 -1.53 -7.63 -2.96
N PHE A 84 -1.96 -8.15 -1.81
CA PHE A 84 -2.59 -7.35 -0.75
C PHE A 84 -1.56 -6.49 -0.02
N HIS A 85 -0.34 -6.99 0.23
CA HIS A 85 0.74 -6.19 0.81
C HIS A 85 0.99 -4.92 -0.01
N LEU A 86 1.07 -5.03 -1.34
CA LEU A 86 1.25 -3.87 -2.22
C LEU A 86 0.15 -2.82 -2.05
N LEU A 87 -1.10 -3.24 -1.81
CA LEU A 87 -2.20 -2.30 -1.61
C LEU A 87 -2.18 -1.70 -0.20
N LEU A 88 -2.04 -2.54 0.81
CA LEU A 88 -2.15 -2.16 2.22
C LEU A 88 -1.04 -1.18 2.62
N TYR A 89 0.20 -1.41 2.19
CA TYR A 89 1.32 -0.54 2.52
C TYR A 89 1.26 0.81 1.78
N GLY A 90 0.71 0.83 0.57
CA GLY A 90 0.44 2.07 -0.16
C GLY A 90 -0.62 2.92 0.53
N ILE A 91 -1.69 2.29 1.05
CA ILE A 91 -2.71 2.96 1.86
C ILE A 91 -2.12 3.41 3.21
N LEU A 92 -1.31 2.58 3.86
CA LEU A 92 -0.64 2.93 5.11
C LEU A 92 0.21 4.18 4.95
N SER A 93 0.93 4.31 3.84
CA SER A 93 1.69 5.52 3.49
C SER A 93 0.80 6.76 3.48
N CYS A 94 -0.35 6.70 2.81
CA CYS A 94 -1.35 7.78 2.84
C CYS A 94 -1.82 8.09 4.27
N VAL A 95 -2.19 7.09 5.06
CA VAL A 95 -2.69 7.28 6.43
C VAL A 95 -1.65 7.95 7.32
N ILE A 96 -0.40 7.48 7.30
CA ILE A 96 0.70 8.05 8.08
C ILE A 96 0.96 9.49 7.64
N PHE A 97 0.99 9.77 6.34
CA PHE A 97 1.15 11.12 5.83
C PHE A 97 0.04 12.06 6.36
N TRP A 98 -1.23 11.67 6.24
CA TRP A 98 -2.35 12.51 6.70
C TRP A 98 -2.35 12.68 8.22
N ALA A 99 -1.93 11.67 8.98
CA ALA A 99 -1.76 11.78 10.43
C ALA A 99 -0.66 12.80 10.78
N LEU A 100 0.52 12.68 10.17
CA LEU A 100 1.64 13.61 10.41
C LEU A 100 1.34 15.04 9.95
N LYS A 101 0.43 15.21 8.96
CA LYS A 101 0.04 16.52 8.46
C LYS A 101 -0.64 17.39 9.51
N LEU A 102 -1.25 16.77 10.53
CA LEU A 102 -1.87 17.49 11.63
C LEU A 102 -0.83 18.23 12.49
N ASP A 103 0.37 17.67 12.62
CA ASP A 103 1.43 18.19 13.50
C ASP A 103 2.56 18.89 12.73
N ILE A 104 2.89 18.42 11.52
CA ILE A 104 4.04 18.87 10.72
C ILE A 104 3.55 19.61 9.47
N LYS A 105 3.82 20.92 9.42
CA LYS A 105 3.35 21.81 8.34
C LYS A 105 4.42 22.21 7.32
N ASN A 106 5.45 21.38 7.13
CA ASN A 106 6.54 21.65 6.20
C ASN A 106 6.86 20.42 5.36
N ASN A 107 7.70 20.60 4.33
CA ASN A 107 8.11 19.52 3.44
C ASN A 107 8.85 18.36 4.14
N LYS A 108 9.26 18.50 5.41
CA LYS A 108 9.86 17.39 6.16
C LYS A 108 8.84 16.29 6.44
N ILE A 109 7.54 16.58 6.35
CA ILE A 109 6.48 15.57 6.51
C ILE A 109 6.70 14.36 5.61
N TYR A 110 7.11 14.56 4.35
CA TYR A 110 7.31 13.47 3.40
C TYR A 110 8.47 12.56 3.83
N VAL A 111 9.54 13.15 4.36
CA VAL A 111 10.70 12.42 4.88
C VAL A 111 10.32 11.62 6.12
N PHE A 112 9.61 12.25 7.07
CA PHE A 112 9.16 11.57 8.29
C PHE A 112 8.14 10.47 7.98
N ALA A 113 7.20 10.70 7.07
CA ALA A 113 6.23 9.71 6.62
C ALA A 113 6.94 8.51 6.01
N THR A 114 7.88 8.74 5.08
CA THR A 114 8.65 7.67 4.43
C THR A 114 9.42 6.83 5.46
N ILE A 115 10.16 7.48 6.37
CA ILE A 115 10.94 6.78 7.41
C ILE A 115 10.03 5.95 8.31
N LEU A 116 8.91 6.53 8.77
CA LEU A 116 7.98 5.82 9.66
C LEU A 116 7.33 4.62 8.98
N VAL A 117 6.87 4.76 7.74
CA VAL A 117 6.21 3.67 7.02
C VAL A 117 7.22 2.55 6.71
N PHE A 118 8.46 2.90 6.36
CA PHE A 118 9.52 1.89 6.13
C PHE A 118 9.86 1.13 7.41
N LEU A 119 9.99 1.83 8.54
CA LEU A 119 10.18 1.20 9.84
C LEU A 119 9.01 0.28 10.21
N LEU A 120 7.77 0.73 10.01
CA LEU A 120 6.58 -0.08 10.29
C LEU A 120 6.55 -1.34 9.42
N GLY A 121 6.86 -1.24 8.12
CA GLY A 121 6.89 -2.39 7.22
C GLY A 121 8.01 -3.39 7.53
N THR A 122 9.14 -2.91 8.03
CA THR A 122 10.21 -3.78 8.53
C THR A 122 9.83 -4.45 9.84
N ILE A 123 9.25 -3.71 10.79
CA ILE A 123 8.79 -4.25 12.07
C ILE A 123 7.70 -5.31 11.86
N ASP A 124 6.77 -5.08 10.94
CA ASP A 124 5.73 -6.05 10.60
C ASP A 124 6.32 -7.37 10.09
N GLU A 125 7.31 -7.33 9.20
CA GLU A 125 7.97 -8.55 8.72
C GLU A 125 8.77 -9.24 9.85
N PHE A 126 9.42 -8.49 10.75
CA PHE A 126 10.06 -9.09 11.92
C PHE A 126 9.06 -9.82 12.83
N ILE A 127 7.88 -9.22 13.06
CA ILE A 127 6.81 -9.85 13.86
C ILE A 127 6.26 -11.08 13.12
N GLN A 128 6.10 -10.99 11.80
CA GLN A 128 5.63 -12.08 10.95
C GLN A 128 6.63 -13.23 10.88
N GLY A 129 7.94 -12.94 10.84
CA GLY A 129 9.01 -13.92 10.89
C GLY A 129 9.16 -14.62 12.25
N ALA A 130 8.67 -14.00 13.33
CA ALA A 130 8.57 -14.64 14.63
C ALA A 130 7.40 -15.65 14.72
N LEU A 131 6.47 -15.67 13.75
CA LEU A 131 5.37 -16.62 13.75
C LEU A 131 5.82 -17.98 13.16
N PRO A 132 5.55 -19.10 13.85
CA PRO A 132 6.04 -20.43 13.44
C PRO A 132 5.47 -20.93 12.11
N MET A 133 4.43 -20.27 11.59
CA MET A 133 3.73 -20.63 10.36
C MET A 133 4.18 -19.81 9.14
N ARG A 134 5.13 -18.88 9.30
CA ARG A 134 5.63 -18.03 8.23
C ARG A 134 7.15 -17.91 8.29
N VAL A 135 7.77 -17.92 7.11
CA VAL A 135 9.22 -17.73 6.97
C VAL A 135 9.47 -16.25 6.77
N PHE A 136 10.42 -15.71 7.52
CA PHE A 136 10.94 -14.36 7.31
C PHE A 136 11.55 -14.25 5.92
N ASP A 137 11.04 -13.34 5.08
CA ASP A 137 11.58 -13.11 3.74
C ASP A 137 11.98 -11.65 3.55
N VAL A 138 13.26 -11.42 3.24
CA VAL A 138 13.78 -10.07 2.94
C VAL A 138 13.09 -9.46 1.72
N ARG A 139 12.59 -10.30 0.81
CA ARG A 139 11.77 -9.86 -0.31
C ARG A 139 10.49 -9.17 0.15
N ASP A 140 9.85 -9.64 1.21
CA ASP A 140 8.61 -9.05 1.72
C ASP A 140 8.87 -7.65 2.29
N ILE A 141 10.01 -7.43 2.96
CA ILE A 141 10.46 -6.09 3.38
C ILE A 141 10.60 -5.19 2.16
N PHE A 142 11.28 -5.66 1.11
CA PHE A 142 11.48 -4.88 -0.11
C PHE A 142 10.14 -4.54 -0.79
N MET A 143 9.19 -5.48 -0.83
CA MET A 143 7.85 -5.26 -1.37
C MET A 143 7.05 -4.24 -0.54
N ASN A 144 7.15 -4.30 0.80
CA ASN A 144 6.52 -3.32 1.68
C ASN A 144 7.10 -1.92 1.45
N TRP A 145 8.42 -1.80 1.30
CA TRP A 145 9.08 -0.53 0.99
C TRP A 145 8.71 0.01 -0.40
N LEU A 146 8.69 -0.85 -1.43
CA LEU A 146 8.22 -0.47 -2.76
C LEU A 146 6.79 0.04 -2.72
N SER A 147 5.90 -0.69 -2.07
CA SER A 147 4.49 -0.30 -1.90
C SER A 147 4.36 1.07 -1.22
N SER A 148 5.09 1.26 -0.12
CA SER A 148 5.07 2.49 0.66
C SER A 148 5.62 3.68 -0.13
N GLY A 149 6.70 3.46 -0.88
CA GLY A 149 7.27 4.46 -1.78
C GLY A 149 6.32 4.83 -2.92
N MET A 150 5.61 3.87 -3.50
CA MET A 150 4.57 4.13 -4.51
C MET A 150 3.43 4.96 -3.93
N GLY A 151 3.00 4.68 -2.69
CA GLY A 151 2.02 5.50 -1.97
C GLY A 151 2.52 6.93 -1.76
N GLU A 152 3.77 7.10 -1.35
CA GLU A 152 4.37 8.42 -1.12
C GLU A 152 4.48 9.23 -2.43
N LEU A 153 4.96 8.60 -3.50
CA LEU A 153 5.01 9.21 -4.84
C LEU A 153 3.62 9.62 -5.32
N PHE A 154 2.60 8.81 -5.03
CA PHE A 154 1.21 9.14 -5.33
C PHE A 154 0.75 10.40 -4.57
N ILE A 155 1.10 10.52 -3.30
CA ILE A 155 0.78 11.71 -2.50
C ILE A 155 1.47 12.94 -3.08
N ILE A 156 2.78 12.86 -3.33
CA ILE A 156 3.61 13.98 -3.81
C ILE A 156 3.17 14.44 -5.20
N PHE A 157 3.01 13.53 -6.16
CA PHE A 157 2.83 13.90 -7.56
C PHE A 157 1.38 13.97 -8.01
N VAL A 158 0.49 13.19 -7.40
CA VAL A 158 -0.93 13.08 -7.78
C VAL A 158 -1.83 13.87 -6.84
N LEU A 159 -1.81 13.54 -5.55
CA LEU A 159 -2.69 14.19 -4.57
C LEU A 159 -2.27 15.63 -4.27
N ARG A 160 -0.97 15.96 -4.33
CA ARG A 160 -0.43 17.31 -4.11
C ARG A 160 -1.20 18.09 -3.03
N PRO A 161 -1.29 17.55 -1.80
CA PRO A 161 -2.01 18.21 -0.74
C PRO A 161 -1.35 19.55 -0.42
N ASP A 162 -2.13 20.56 -0.07
CA ASP A 162 -1.60 21.83 0.39
C ASP A 162 -0.93 21.63 1.75
N ILE A 163 0.40 21.76 1.80
CA ILE A 163 1.23 21.68 3.02
C ILE A 163 1.82 23.08 3.32
N HIS A 164 1.21 24.12 2.76
CA HIS A 164 1.63 25.49 3.03
C HIS A 164 1.10 25.92 4.40
N ASN A 165 2.01 26.42 5.23
CA ASN A 165 1.70 27.41 6.26
C ASN A 165 1.27 28.72 5.60
#